data_AF-A0A0F9MVJ2-F1
#
_entry.id   AF-A0A0F9MVJ2-F1
#
_cell.length_a   1.000
_cell.length_b   1.000
_cell.length_c   1.000
_cell.angle_alpha   90.00
_cell.angle_beta   90.00
_cell.angle_gamma   90.00
#
_symmetry.space_group_name_H-M   'P 1'
#
loop_
_entity.id
_entity.type
_entity.pdbx_description
1 polymer ?
#
loop_
_entity_poly.entity_id
_entity_poly.type
_entity_poly.pdbx_seq_one_letter_code
_entity_poly.pdbx_strand_id
1 'polypeptide(L)'
;MNIHERMRLLEQFANLLEKQQLKRLHNDGITYEGHEKSAKVSVKEGKKYTKVDVGSSGKYMIDRESNIFGIKAYGVIHRGHLFGTLDTINQYNWGGYSAYKIK
;
A
#
# COMPACT_ATOMS: atom_id res chain seq x y z
N MET A 1 16.37 2.56 -10.72
CA MET A 1 15.48 1.41 -11.01
C MET A 1 14.92 1.53 -12.41
N ASN A 2 14.97 0.45 -13.19
CA ASN A 2 14.37 0.44 -14.54
C ASN A 2 12.83 0.21 -14.46
N ILE A 3 12.11 0.43 -15.56
CA ILE A 3 10.64 0.36 -15.58
C ILE A 3 10.12 -1.04 -15.20
N HIS A 4 10.73 -2.10 -15.73
CA HIS A 4 10.31 -3.48 -15.46
C HIS A 4 10.49 -3.87 -13.99
N GLU A 5 11.62 -3.49 -13.41
CA GLU A 5 11.93 -3.70 -12.00
C GLU A 5 10.94 -2.93 -11.11
N ARG A 6 10.62 -1.68 -11.46
CA ARG A 6 9.62 -0.89 -10.74
C ARG A 6 8.24 -1.52 -10.78
N MET A 7 7.79 -2.01 -11.93
CA MET A 7 6.50 -2.69 -12.06
C MET A 7 6.44 -3.93 -11.18
N ARG A 8 7.48 -4.77 -11.23
CA ARG A 8 7.60 -5.94 -10.37
C ARG A 8 7.51 -5.59 -8.89
N LEU A 9 8.21 -4.54 -8.45
CA LEU A 9 8.18 -4.12 -7.05
C LEU A 9 6.83 -3.53 -6.63
N LEU A 10 6.13 -2.82 -7.52
CA LEU A 10 4.75 -2.38 -7.27
C LEU A 10 3.79 -3.54 -7.10
N GLU A 11 3.90 -4.57 -7.93
CA GLU A 11 3.10 -5.79 -7.82
C GLU A 11 3.40 -6.53 -6.50
N GLN A 12 4.67 -6.65 -6.14
CA GLN A 12 5.09 -7.23 -4.86
C GLN A 12 4.52 -6.46 -3.67
N PHE A 13 4.59 -5.13 -3.71
CA PHE A 13 4.02 -4.27 -2.69
C PHE A 13 2.50 -4.43 -2.58
N ALA A 14 1.78 -4.43 -3.72
CA ALA A 14 0.34 -4.58 -3.75
C ALA A 14 -0.12 -5.93 -3.17
N ASN A 15 0.54 -7.02 -3.58
CA ASN A 15 0.26 -8.36 -3.07
C ASN A 15 0.56 -8.48 -1.57
N LEU A 16 1.66 -7.90 -1.10
CA LEU A 16 2.02 -7.89 0.33
C LEU A 16 0.99 -7.12 1.16
N LEU A 17 0.60 -5.94 0.69
CA LEU A 17 -0.41 -5.10 1.32
C LEU A 17 -1.77 -5.81 1.41
N GLU A 18 -2.25 -6.40 0.32
CA GLU A 18 -3.52 -7.13 0.27
C GLU A 18 -3.51 -8.29 1.28
N LYS A 19 -2.44 -9.11 1.24
CA LYS A 19 -2.27 -10.25 2.14
C LYS A 19 -2.29 -9.82 3.61
N GLN A 20 -1.60 -8.74 3.95
CA GLN A 20 -1.52 -8.27 5.34
C GLN A 20 -2.80 -7.57 5.80
N GLN A 21 -3.52 -6.86 4.92
CA GLN A 21 -4.85 -6.32 5.22
C GLN A 21 -5.84 -7.45 5.50
N LEU A 22 -5.91 -8.45 4.62
CA LEU A 22 -6.81 -9.58 4.78
C LEU A 22 -6.49 -10.37 6.06
N LYS A 23 -5.20 -10.64 6.31
CA LYS A 23 -4.77 -11.28 7.56
C LYS A 23 -5.21 -10.51 8.80
N ARG A 24 -5.11 -9.17 8.79
CA ARG A 24 -5.60 -8.35 9.91
C ARG A 24 -7.11 -8.49 10.07
N LEU A 25 -7.90 -8.37 8.99
CA LEU A 25 -9.36 -8.52 9.06
C LEU A 25 -9.77 -9.86 9.68
N HIS A 26 -9.11 -10.96 9.27
CA HIS A 26 -9.36 -12.28 9.85
C HIS A 26 -8.99 -12.36 11.33
N ASN A 27 -7.84 -11.79 11.71
CA ASN A 27 -7.41 -11.75 13.12
C ASN A 27 -8.36 -10.91 13.99
N ASP A 28 -8.93 -9.85 13.44
CA ASP A 28 -9.89 -8.96 14.09
C ASP A 28 -11.30 -9.60 14.16
N GLY A 29 -11.49 -10.81 13.62
CA GLY A 29 -12.78 -11.52 13.60
C GLY A 29 -13.81 -10.90 12.64
N ILE A 30 -13.37 -10.12 11.67
CA ILE A 30 -14.25 -9.46 10.70
C ILE A 30 -14.69 -10.47 9.63
N THR A 31 -15.98 -10.81 9.60
CA THR A 31 -16.52 -11.87 8.72
C THR A 31 -17.75 -11.44 7.90
N TYR A 32 -18.05 -10.14 7.80
CA TYR A 32 -19.20 -9.68 7.01
C TYR A 32 -19.01 -9.97 5.51
N GLU A 33 -20.11 -10.13 4.78
CA GLU A 33 -20.07 -10.41 3.35
C GLU A 33 -19.33 -9.30 2.58
N GLY A 34 -18.25 -9.65 1.88
CA GLY A 34 -17.44 -8.69 1.12
C GLY A 34 -16.29 -8.04 1.89
N HIS A 35 -15.96 -8.47 3.12
CA HIS A 35 -14.75 -8.02 3.82
C HIS A 35 -13.47 -8.25 3.00
N GLU A 36 -13.38 -9.33 2.22
CA GLU A 36 -12.26 -9.57 1.30
C GLU A 36 -12.14 -8.47 0.23
N LYS A 37 -13.26 -7.99 -0.32
CA LYS A 37 -13.28 -6.88 -1.28
C LYS A 37 -12.75 -5.59 -0.64
N SER A 38 -12.96 -5.40 0.66
CA SER A 38 -12.42 -4.24 1.38
C SER A 38 -10.90 -4.29 1.55
N ALA A 39 -10.28 -5.47 1.45
CA ALA A 39 -8.83 -5.65 1.47
C ALA A 39 -8.18 -5.64 0.08
N LYS A 40 -8.98 -5.74 -0.99
CA LYS A 40 -8.48 -5.81 -2.37
C LYS A 40 -7.63 -4.59 -2.71
N VAL A 41 -6.43 -4.82 -3.24
CA VAL A 41 -5.51 -3.75 -3.62
C VAL A 41 -5.62 -3.48 -5.12
N SER A 42 -5.61 -2.20 -5.50
CA SER A 42 -5.43 -1.79 -6.89
C SER A 42 -4.32 -0.75 -7.02
N VAL A 43 -3.58 -0.83 -8.12
CA VAL A 43 -2.47 0.07 -8.44
C VAL A 43 -2.85 0.90 -9.65
N LYS A 44 -2.79 2.22 -9.52
CA LYS A 44 -3.14 3.18 -10.57
C LYS A 44 -1.97 4.09 -10.85
N GLU A 45 -1.33 3.89 -12.00
CA GLU A 45 -0.26 4.75 -12.44
C GLU A 45 -0.74 6.19 -12.66
N GLY A 46 0.15 7.14 -12.43
CA GLY A 46 -0.14 8.55 -12.61
C GLY A 46 1.11 9.36 -12.85
N LYS A 47 0.94 10.54 -13.44
CA LYS A 47 2.06 11.42 -13.86
C LYS A 47 3.01 11.78 -12.72
N LYS A 48 2.46 12.03 -11.53
CA LYS A 48 3.20 12.46 -10.34
C LYS A 48 3.41 11.32 -9.33
N TYR A 49 2.35 10.56 -9.08
CA TYR A 49 2.34 9.46 -8.12
C TYR A 49 1.61 8.26 -8.71
N THR A 50 2.15 7.07 -8.48
CA THR A 50 1.39 5.82 -8.55
C THR A 50 0.55 5.72 -7.27
N LYS A 51 -0.75 5.48 -7.41
CA LYS A 51 -1.68 5.35 -6.28
C LYS A 51 -1.89 3.88 -5.98
N VAL A 52 -1.89 3.55 -4.70
CA VAL A 52 -2.18 2.20 -4.21
C VAL A 52 -3.41 2.31 -3.32
N ASP A 53 -4.50 1.78 -3.84
CA ASP A 53 -5.82 1.85 -3.21
C ASP A 53 -6.13 0.51 -2.54
N VAL A 54 -6.87 0.55 -1.42
CA VAL A 54 -7.38 -0.62 -0.70
C VAL A 54 -8.90 -0.53 -0.65
N GLY A 55 -9.58 -1.55 -1.17
CA GLY A 55 -11.00 -1.49 -1.47
C GLY A 55 -11.29 -0.34 -2.44
N SER A 56 -12.18 0.57 -2.05
CA SER A 56 -12.54 1.77 -2.82
C SER A 56 -11.74 3.03 -2.44
N SER A 57 -10.81 2.94 -1.49
CA SER A 57 -10.14 4.11 -0.90
C SER A 57 -8.66 4.15 -1.22
N GLY A 58 -8.12 5.34 -1.47
CA GLY A 58 -6.67 5.52 -1.56
C GLY A 58 -6.00 5.23 -0.22
N LYS A 59 -4.82 4.60 -0.23
CA LYS A 59 -4.08 4.27 1.01
C LYS A 59 -2.65 4.75 0.99
N TYR A 60 -1.94 4.51 -0.11
CA TYR A 60 -0.56 4.94 -0.29
C TYR A 60 -0.34 5.60 -1.66
N MET A 61 0.70 6.43 -1.73
CA MET A 61 1.17 7.04 -2.97
C MET A 61 2.67 6.87 -3.07
N ILE A 62 3.12 6.53 -4.27
CA ILE A 62 4.50 6.21 -4.57
C ILE A 62 5.00 7.21 -5.60
N ASP A 63 6.06 7.92 -5.26
CA ASP A 63 6.68 8.88 -6.17
C ASP A 63 7.59 8.20 -7.20
N ARG A 64 8.33 9.01 -7.97
CA ARG A 64 9.25 8.50 -9.00
C ARG A 64 10.53 7.91 -8.42
N GLU A 65 10.90 8.34 -7.22
CA GLU A 65 12.04 7.82 -6.45
C GLU A 65 11.66 6.55 -5.67
N SER A 66 10.40 6.12 -5.78
CA SER A 66 9.85 4.93 -5.14
C SER A 66 9.64 5.05 -3.64
N ASN A 67 9.62 6.27 -3.11
CA ASN A 67 9.23 6.56 -1.74
C ASN A 67 7.74 6.27 -1.54
N ILE A 68 7.39 5.60 -0.45
CA ILE A 68 6.02 5.23 -0.12
C ILE A 68 5.49 6.18 0.94
N PHE A 69 4.49 6.97 0.58
CA PHE A 69 3.83 7.91 1.48
C PHE A 69 2.41 7.45 1.82
N GLY A 70 1.99 7.72 3.06
CA GLY A 70 0.57 7.80 3.39
C GLY A 70 -0.13 8.94 2.65
N ILE A 71 -1.46 8.94 2.66
CA ILE A 71 -2.27 9.94 1.94
C ILE A 71 -2.94 10.93 2.90
N LYS A 72 -3.04 12.21 2.51
CA LYS A 72 -3.89 13.23 3.18
C LYS A 72 -5.26 13.33 2.53
N ALA A 73 -5.26 13.30 1.20
CA ALA A 73 -6.42 13.30 0.33
C ALA A 73 -6.04 12.57 -0.96
N TYR A 74 -7.01 12.19 -1.79
CA TYR A 74 -6.71 11.53 -3.05
C TYR A 74 -5.91 12.46 -3.97
N GLY A 75 -4.76 11.98 -4.46
CA GLY A 75 -3.73 12.77 -5.16
C GLY A 75 -2.75 13.58 -4.29
N VAL A 76 -2.90 13.60 -2.95
CA VAL A 76 -2.07 14.39 -2.03
C VAL A 76 -1.37 13.52 -0.98
N ILE A 77 -0.03 13.48 -1.04
CA ILE A 77 0.80 12.74 -0.08
C ILE A 77 0.82 13.38 1.31
N HIS A 78 0.99 12.57 2.34
CA HIS A 78 1.34 13.00 3.68
C HIS A 78 2.86 12.89 3.88
N ARG A 79 3.61 13.99 3.70
CA ARG A 79 5.09 13.97 3.77
C ARG A 79 5.65 13.45 5.10
N GLY A 80 4.96 13.69 6.22
CA GLY A 80 5.36 13.15 7.53
C GLY A 80 5.08 11.66 7.71
N HIS A 81 4.37 11.01 6.78
CA HIS A 81 4.07 9.58 6.81
C HIS A 81 4.85 8.89 5.67
N LEU A 82 6.17 8.98 5.73
CA LEU A 82 7.08 8.27 4.83
C LEU A 82 7.40 6.90 5.44
N PHE A 83 7.12 5.83 4.69
CA PHE A 83 7.27 4.43 5.14
C PHE A 83 8.36 3.69 4.36
N GLY A 84 9.43 4.39 3.97
CA GLY A 84 10.53 3.84 3.18
C GLY A 84 10.29 3.87 1.68
N THR A 85 10.94 2.95 0.96
CA THR A 85 10.82 2.78 -0.50
C THR A 85 10.27 1.40 -0.88
N LEU A 86 9.98 1.20 -2.17
CA LEU A 86 9.63 -0.10 -2.73
C LEU A 86 10.62 -1.22 -2.40
N ASP A 87 11.91 -0.92 -2.26
CA ASP A 87 12.95 -1.90 -1.88
C ASP A 87 12.84 -2.34 -0.41
N THR A 88 12.21 -1.52 0.42
CA THR A 88 12.12 -1.72 1.87
C THR A 88 10.78 -2.28 2.33
N ILE A 89 9.90 -2.70 1.41
CA ILE A 89 8.53 -3.12 1.75
C ILE A 89 8.47 -4.24 2.78
N ASN A 90 9.48 -5.12 2.83
CA ASN A 90 9.55 -6.22 3.79
C ASN A 90 9.99 -5.80 5.21
N GLN A 91 10.39 -4.53 5.40
CA GLN A 91 10.75 -3.96 6.71
C GLN A 91 9.53 -3.40 7.45
N TYR A 92 8.35 -3.46 6.84
CA TYR A 92 7.12 -2.88 7.39
C TYR A 92 5.99 -3.90 7.39
N ASN A 93 5.10 -3.75 8.36
CA ASN A 93 3.78 -4.33 8.33
C ASN A 93 2.79 -3.27 7.84
N TRP A 94 2.05 -3.62 6.81
CA TRP A 94 1.12 -2.79 6.05
C TRP A 94 -0.36 -3.11 6.34
N GLY A 95 -0.63 -4.10 7.20
CA GLY A 95 -1.97 -4.57 7.52
C GLY A 95 -2.77 -3.57 8.34
N GLY A 96 -2.12 -2.68 9.08
CA GLY A 96 -2.78 -1.68 9.93
C GLY A 96 -3.43 -0.50 9.20
N TYR A 97 -3.91 0.46 9.99
CA TYR A 97 -4.39 1.75 9.49
C TYR A 97 -3.27 2.50 8.75
N SER A 98 -2.10 2.59 9.41
CA SER A 98 -0.82 3.04 8.84
C SER A 98 0.21 1.91 8.90
N ALA A 99 1.24 1.99 8.07
CA ALA A 99 2.35 1.05 8.14
C ALA A 99 3.18 1.27 9.41
N TYR A 100 3.71 0.19 9.97
CA TYR A 100 4.65 0.25 11.08
C TYR A 100 5.89 -0.58 10.77
N LYS A 101 7.05 -0.10 11.22
CA LYS A 101 8.32 -0.80 10.99
C LYS A 101 8.39 -2.06 11.85
N ILE A 102 8.77 -3.18 11.25
CA ILE A 102 9.01 -4.44 11.95
C ILE A 102 10.32 -4.29 12.73
N LYS A 103 10.33 -4.76 13.97
CA LYS A 103 11.53 -4.78 14.84
C LYS A 103 12.43 -5.95 14.51
#